data_AF-A0A1G3CAU8-F1
#
_entry.id   AF-A0A1G3CAU8-F1
#
_cell.length_a   1.000
_cell.length_b   1.000
_cell.length_c   1.000
_cell.angle_alpha   90.00
_cell.angle_beta   90.00
_cell.angle_gamma   90.00
#
_symmetry.space_group_name_H-M   'P 1'
#
loop_
_entity.id
_entity.type
_entity.pdbx_description
1 polymer ?
#
loop_
_entity_poly.entity_id
_entity_poly.type
_entity_poly.pdbx_seq_one_letter_code
_entity_poly.pdbx_strand_id
1 'polypeptide(L)'
;MSTSVDKTSGINHNLAGEIAGNQNLARPEKTNKAASGISRELHTPGKGDKVEISAEAEELQKTLSTLKAEINKLPDIREEKIKNARARIEGGIYDRNAVVKEVARSIKESGLI
;
A
#
# COMPACT_ATOMS: atom_id res chain seq x y z
N MET A 1 14.01 -45.55 -14.20
CA MET A 1 13.93 -44.63 -13.04
C MET A 1 12.80 -43.66 -13.33
N SER A 2 11.65 -43.86 -12.71
CA SER A 2 10.45 -43.03 -12.89
C SER A 2 10.17 -42.30 -11.59
N THR A 3 10.25 -40.97 -11.57
CA THR A 3 9.94 -40.16 -10.38
C THR A 3 8.49 -39.73 -10.43
N SER A 4 7.74 -40.20 -9.43
CA SER A 4 6.36 -39.81 -9.13
C SER A 4 6.25 -38.30 -8.88
N VAL A 5 5.21 -37.67 -9.41
CA VAL A 5 4.87 -36.27 -9.11
C VAL A 5 3.56 -36.29 -8.33
N ASP A 6 3.64 -36.09 -7.01
CA ASP A 6 2.46 -36.01 -6.15
C ASP A 6 1.82 -34.62 -6.24
N LYS A 7 0.49 -34.63 -6.45
CA LYS A 7 -0.40 -33.48 -6.50
C LYS A 7 -0.81 -33.05 -5.09
N THR A 8 -0.71 -31.76 -4.77
CA THR A 8 -1.53 -31.10 -3.75
C THR A 8 -2.00 -29.78 -4.37
N SER A 9 -3.18 -29.70 -4.99
CA SER A 9 -4.53 -29.65 -4.44
C SER A 9 -4.71 -28.68 -3.26
N GLY A 10 -5.26 -27.50 -3.58
CA GLY A 10 -6.31 -26.88 -2.77
C GLY A 10 -5.88 -25.83 -1.74
N ILE A 11 -5.66 -24.58 -2.17
CA ILE A 11 -5.80 -23.43 -1.28
C ILE A 11 -7.31 -23.20 -1.09
N ASN A 12 -7.86 -23.63 0.06
CA ASN A 12 -9.21 -23.27 0.48
C ASN A 12 -9.18 -21.94 1.26
N HIS A 13 -9.73 -20.88 0.67
CA HIS A 13 -10.03 -19.64 1.38
C HIS A 13 -11.41 -19.76 2.06
N ASN A 14 -11.44 -20.24 3.31
CA ASN A 14 -12.56 -19.97 4.22
C ASN A 14 -12.09 -18.97 5.28
N LEU A 15 -12.02 -17.69 4.89
CA LEU A 15 -11.84 -16.59 5.82
C LEU A 15 -13.22 -15.96 6.09
N ALA A 16 -14.02 -16.63 6.93
CA ALA A 16 -15.16 -16.00 7.59
C ALA A 16 -14.63 -15.32 8.86
N GLY A 17 -14.21 -14.05 8.74
CA GLY A 17 -13.84 -13.23 9.88
C GLY A 17 -15.07 -12.60 10.50
N GLU A 18 -15.47 -13.02 11.71
CA GLU A 18 -16.39 -12.29 12.55
C GLU A 18 -15.72 -11.01 13.07
N ILE A 19 -16.36 -9.86 12.86
CA ILE A 19 -15.93 -8.57 13.42
C ILE A 19 -16.24 -8.59 14.91
N ALA A 20 -15.20 -8.59 15.76
CA ALA A 20 -15.35 -8.62 17.21
C ALA A 20 -16.09 -7.37 17.73
N GLY A 21 -17.31 -7.61 18.23
CA GLY A 21 -18.08 -6.68 19.04
C GLY A 21 -17.42 -6.39 20.39
N ASN A 22 -17.86 -5.30 21.00
CA ASN A 22 -17.33 -4.67 22.21
C ASN A 22 -17.15 -5.61 23.42
N GLN A 23 -16.07 -5.38 24.16
CA GLN A 23 -15.68 -6.11 25.37
C GLN A 23 -16.44 -5.56 26.59
N ASN A 24 -17.57 -6.18 26.95
CA ASN A 24 -18.19 -5.98 28.26
C ASN A 24 -18.88 -7.26 28.75
N LEU A 25 -18.09 -8.20 29.27
CA LEU A 25 -18.61 -9.38 29.99
C LEU A 25 -17.74 -9.63 31.24
N ALA A 26 -18.40 -9.68 32.38
CA ALA A 26 -17.85 -9.82 33.72
C ALA A 26 -17.08 -11.14 33.95
N ARG A 27 -16.15 -11.15 34.91
CA ARG A 27 -15.48 -12.34 35.47
C ARG A 27 -16.39 -13.04 36.53
N PRO A 28 -16.02 -14.22 37.07
CA PRO A 28 -15.87 -15.53 36.42
C PRO A 28 -16.62 -16.64 37.22
N GLU A 29 -17.19 -17.66 36.57
CA GLU A 29 -17.71 -18.85 37.26
C GLU A 29 -17.03 -20.12 36.76
N LYS A 30 -16.73 -20.98 37.72
CA LYS A 30 -15.78 -22.11 37.65
C LYS A 30 -16.33 -23.26 36.82
N THR A 31 -15.53 -23.82 35.91
CA THR A 31 -15.63 -25.26 35.58
C THR A 31 -14.28 -25.84 35.12
N ASN A 32 -13.74 -26.69 36.00
CA ASN A 32 -13.12 -28.00 35.75
C ASN A 32 -11.87 -28.13 34.87
N LYS A 33 -10.80 -28.57 35.57
CA LYS A 33 -9.59 -29.21 35.04
C LYS A 33 -9.91 -30.26 33.98
N ALA A 34 -9.38 -30.07 32.78
CA ALA A 34 -8.91 -31.16 31.94
C ALA A 34 -7.41 -30.99 31.79
N ALA A 35 -6.65 -31.92 32.38
CA ALA A 35 -5.25 -32.07 32.09
C ALA A 35 -5.12 -32.60 30.66
N SER A 36 -4.52 -31.81 29.78
CA SER A 36 -3.97 -32.30 28.53
C SER A 36 -2.80 -31.40 28.18
N GLY A 37 -1.61 -31.99 28.17
CA GLY A 37 -0.33 -31.31 28.05
C GLY A 37 -0.21 -30.61 26.69
N ILE A 38 -0.54 -29.33 26.66
CA ILE A 38 0.04 -28.42 25.69
C ILE A 38 1.15 -27.73 26.45
N SER A 39 2.35 -28.28 26.32
CA SER A 39 3.58 -27.63 26.73
C SER A 39 3.49 -26.17 26.30
N ARG A 40 3.57 -25.28 27.29
CA ARG A 40 3.85 -23.86 27.07
C ARG A 40 5.24 -23.78 26.45
N GLU A 41 5.35 -24.02 25.16
CA GLU A 41 6.38 -23.37 24.37
C GLU A 41 5.80 -22.02 23.97
N LEU A 42 5.79 -21.15 24.98
CA LEU A 42 5.82 -19.72 24.78
C LEU A 42 7.16 -19.49 24.08
N HIS A 43 7.20 -19.58 22.75
CA HIS A 43 8.29 -18.99 21.99
C HIS A 43 8.15 -17.49 22.22
N THR A 44 8.72 -16.99 23.32
CA THR A 44 9.36 -15.68 23.30
C THR A 44 10.13 -15.65 21.99
N PRO A 45 9.94 -14.69 21.07
CA PRO A 45 10.73 -14.61 19.86
C PRO A 45 12.18 -14.53 20.32
N GLY A 46 12.84 -15.68 20.31
CA GLY A 46 14.14 -15.86 20.92
C GLY A 46 15.07 -15.08 20.05
N LYS A 47 15.50 -13.92 20.54
CA LYS A 47 16.53 -13.11 19.87
C LYS A 47 16.29 -12.98 18.35
N GLY A 48 15.04 -12.62 17.98
CA GLY A 48 14.60 -12.12 16.67
C GLY A 48 14.98 -12.96 15.44
N ASP A 49 13.99 -13.52 14.76
CA ASP A 49 14.15 -14.01 13.39
C ASP A 49 14.70 -12.86 12.51
N LYS A 50 15.97 -12.98 12.11
CA LYS A 50 16.69 -11.94 11.38
C LYS A 50 16.50 -12.20 9.90
N VAL A 51 15.58 -11.46 9.30
CA VAL A 51 15.40 -11.47 7.85
C VAL A 51 16.50 -10.60 7.22
N GLU A 52 17.28 -11.17 6.32
CA GLU A 52 18.30 -10.43 5.56
C GLU A 52 17.67 -9.87 4.28
N ILE A 53 17.95 -8.60 4.01
CA ILE A 53 17.47 -7.91 2.82
C ILE A 53 18.44 -8.24 1.68
N SER A 54 17.93 -8.52 0.48
CA SER A 54 18.81 -8.74 -0.67
C SER A 54 19.63 -7.48 -0.98
N ALA A 55 20.84 -7.65 -1.52
CA ALA A 55 21.71 -6.53 -1.90
C ALA A 55 20.99 -5.55 -2.85
N GLU A 56 20.18 -6.08 -3.78
CA GLU A 56 19.36 -5.29 -4.69
C GLU A 56 18.35 -4.39 -3.95
N ALA A 57 17.68 -4.91 -2.92
CA ALA A 57 16.71 -4.15 -2.16
C ALA A 57 17.38 -3.06 -1.29
N GLU A 58 18.59 -3.28 -0.79
CA GLU A 58 19.37 -2.24 -0.11
C GLU A 58 19.80 -1.11 -1.07
N GLU A 59 20.25 -1.44 -2.27
CA GLU A 59 20.61 -0.46 -3.29
C GLU A 59 19.40 0.38 -3.73
N LEU A 60 18.25 -0.27 -3.89
CA LEU A 60 17.01 0.40 -4.24
C LEU A 60 16.56 1.35 -3.12
N GLN A 61 16.69 0.93 -1.85
CA GLN A 61 16.40 1.79 -0.70
C GLN A 61 17.33 3.01 -0.65
N LYS A 62 18.63 2.83 -0.91
CA LYS A 62 19.60 3.94 -1.00
C LYS A 62 19.21 4.92 -2.10
N THR A 63 18.86 4.41 -3.28
CA THR A 63 18.43 5.22 -4.43
C THR A 63 17.18 6.03 -4.10
N LEU A 64 16.16 5.40 -3.50
CA LEU A 64 14.94 6.08 -3.08
C LEU A 64 15.21 7.16 -2.02
N SER A 65 16.10 6.90 -1.07
CA SER A 65 16.48 7.86 -0.05
C SER A 65 17.15 9.10 -0.66
N THR A 66 18.09 8.88 -1.59
CA THR A 66 18.77 9.96 -2.33
C THR A 66 17.76 10.78 -3.14
N LEU A 67 16.89 10.12 -3.91
CA LEU A 67 15.89 10.81 -4.72
C LEU A 67 14.91 11.62 -3.87
N LYS A 68 14.49 11.08 -2.72
CA LYS A 68 13.64 11.80 -1.76
C LYS A 68 14.34 13.04 -1.20
N ALA A 69 15.63 12.92 -0.87
CA ALA A 69 16.42 14.06 -0.41
C ALA A 69 16.59 15.12 -1.50
N GLU A 70 16.73 14.72 -2.76
CA GLU A 70 16.78 15.63 -3.91
C GLU A 70 15.46 16.35 -4.14
N ILE A 71 14.32 15.64 -4.08
CA ILE A 71 12.99 16.25 -4.18
C ILE A 71 12.78 17.31 -3.11
N ASN A 72 13.22 17.05 -1.87
CA ASN A 72 13.09 18.01 -0.77
C ASN A 72 13.96 19.27 -0.95
N LYS A 73 14.98 19.24 -1.82
CA LYS A 73 15.79 20.42 -2.15
C LYS A 73 15.15 21.29 -3.25
N LEU A 74 14.16 20.76 -3.96
CA LEU A 74 13.48 21.52 -5.00
C LEU A 74 12.66 22.64 -4.36
N PRO A 75 12.63 23.85 -4.97
CA PRO A 75 11.82 24.94 -4.48
C PRO A 75 10.32 24.60 -4.61
N ASP A 76 9.53 25.02 -3.62
CA ASP A 76 8.07 24.94 -3.71
C ASP A 76 7.56 26.03 -4.66
N ILE A 77 7.23 25.65 -5.90
CA ILE A 77 6.72 26.54 -6.95
C ILE A 77 5.18 26.53 -7.05
N ARG A 78 4.46 25.97 -6.07
CA ARG A 78 3.00 25.86 -6.12
C ARG A 78 2.32 27.22 -6.24
N GLU A 79 2.74 28.20 -5.44
CA GLU A 79 2.17 29.54 -5.47
C GLU A 79 2.36 30.23 -6.82
N GLU A 80 3.54 30.10 -7.43
CA GLU A 80 3.82 30.64 -8.76
C GLU A 80 2.93 30.00 -9.83
N LYS A 81 2.76 28.67 -9.77
CA LYS A 81 1.85 27.94 -10.68
C LYS A 81 0.40 28.39 -10.52
N ILE A 82 -0.07 28.54 -9.28
CA ILE A 82 -1.43 29.03 -8.99
C ILE A 82 -1.61 30.44 -9.53
N LYS A 83 -0.66 31.34 -9.28
CA LYS A 83 -0.69 32.72 -9.77
C LYS A 83 -0.77 32.76 -11.31
N ASN A 84 0.07 31.99 -11.99
CA ASN A 84 0.04 31.90 -13.46
C ASN A 84 -1.29 31.33 -13.98
N ALA A 85 -1.81 30.28 -13.34
CA ALA A 85 -3.09 29.70 -13.72
C ALA A 85 -4.23 30.72 -13.59
N ARG A 86 -4.29 31.46 -12.48
CA ARG A 86 -5.27 32.54 -12.28
C ARG A 86 -5.17 33.62 -13.35
N ALA A 87 -3.96 34.10 -13.63
CA ALA A 87 -3.75 35.11 -14.68
C ALA A 87 -4.21 34.63 -16.07
N ARG A 88 -4.02 33.34 -16.39
CA ARG A 88 -4.50 32.76 -17.66
C ARG A 88 -6.02 32.65 -17.73
N ILE A 89 -6.68 32.34 -16.60
CA ILE A 89 -8.13 32.29 -16.49
C ILE A 89 -8.71 33.70 -16.64
N GLU A 90 -8.22 34.65 -15.85
CA GLU A 90 -8.66 36.06 -15.90
C GLU A 90 -8.40 36.68 -17.28
N GLY A 91 -7.30 36.31 -17.93
CA GLY A 91 -6.97 36.72 -19.30
C GLY A 91 -7.78 36.03 -20.40
N GLY A 92 -8.77 35.20 -20.05
CA GLY A 92 -9.65 34.51 -21.00
C GLY A 92 -8.92 33.59 -21.98
N ILE A 93 -7.71 33.10 -21.62
CA ILE A 93 -6.92 32.25 -22.52
C ILE A 93 -7.68 30.98 -22.87
N TYR A 94 -8.38 30.40 -21.89
CA TYR A 94 -9.12 29.16 -22.05
C TYR A 94 -10.45 29.32 -22.80
N ASP A 95 -10.99 30.54 -22.89
CA ASP A 95 -12.22 30.84 -23.62
C ASP A 95 -11.99 30.97 -25.14
N ARG A 96 -10.71 31.01 -25.56
CA ARG A 96 -10.35 31.11 -26.97
C ARG A 96 -10.77 29.83 -27.70
N ASN A 97 -11.56 29.99 -28.76
CA ASN A 97 -12.01 28.87 -29.60
C ASN A 97 -10.89 27.94 -30.08
N ALA A 98 -9.69 28.46 -30.33
CA ALA A 98 -8.53 27.65 -30.70
C ALA A 98 -8.13 26.68 -29.57
N VAL A 99 -8.06 27.18 -28.33
CA VAL A 99 -7.70 26.39 -27.15
C VAL A 99 -8.77 25.36 -26.85
N VAL A 100 -10.05 25.73 -26.92
CA VAL A 100 -11.17 24.80 -26.73
C VAL A 100 -11.11 23.64 -27.73
N LYS A 101 -10.86 23.92 -29.02
CA LYS A 101 -10.74 22.90 -30.06
C LYS A 101 -9.54 21.97 -29.86
N GLU A 102 -8.42 22.53 -29.42
CA GLU A 102 -7.21 21.75 -29.13
C GLU A 102 -7.43 20.81 -27.94
N VAL A 103 -8.03 21.31 -26.86
CA VAL A 103 -8.38 20.50 -25.68
C VAL A 103 -9.36 19.39 -26.08
N ALA A 104 -10.41 19.70 -26.85
CA ALA A 104 -11.37 18.70 -27.32
C ALA A 104 -10.69 17.61 -28.16
N ARG A 105 -9.72 17.97 -29.01
CA ARG A 105 -8.93 17.00 -29.78
C ARG A 105 -8.07 16.12 -28.87
N SER A 106 -7.35 16.72 -27.93
CA SER A 106 -6.48 15.98 -27.00
C SER A 106 -7.29 14.99 -26.15
N ILE A 107 -8.48 15.38 -25.68
CA ILE A 107 -9.38 14.47 -24.95
C ILE A 107 -9.78 13.30 -25.84
N LYS A 108 -10.19 13.55 -27.10
CA LYS A 108 -10.53 12.49 -28.06
C LYS A 108 -9.35 11.54 -28.33
N GLU A 109 -8.13 12.06 -28.42
CA GLU A 109 -6.92 11.25 -28.67
C GLU A 109 -6.48 10.46 -27.43
N SER A 110 -6.78 10.94 -26.23
CA SER A 110 -6.43 10.26 -24.98
C SER A 110 -7.24 9.00 -24.70
N GLY A 111 -8.30 8.73 -25.47
CA GLY A 111 -9.20 7.59 -25.26
C GLY A 111 -10.05 7.69 -23.99
N LEU A 112 -10.14 8.87 -23.39
CA LEU A 112 -10.95 9.12 -22.19
C LEU A 112 -12.46 9.12 -22.49
N ILE A 113 -12.83 9.34 -23.76
CA ILE A 113 -14.20 9.33 -24.33
C ILE A 113 -14.18 8.77 -25.74
#